data_AF-A0A554KPW1-F1
#
_entry.id   AF-A0A554KPW1-F1
#
_cell.length_a   1.000
_cell.length_b   1.000
_cell.length_c   1.000
_cell.angle_alpha   90.00
_cell.angle_beta   90.00
_cell.angle_gamma   90.00
#
_symmetry.space_group_name_H-M   'P 1'
#
loop_
_entity.id
_entity.type
_entity.pdbx_description
1 polymer ?
#
loop_
_entity_poly.entity_id
_entity_poly.type
_entity_poly.pdbx_seq_one_letter_code
_entity_poly.pdbx_strand_id
1 'polypeptide(L)'
;MPITDKFALIVLVVTLGAQILYRRSLCVSEGWVKKLFAKFLFSTVIKFLWIASFVFITSVLTYWSWLQYEVWQVNPIMKYALPPHQGLYYFFSYMGVRFLGPWILAFLAALLVSRLAKKLNKRFEDRFFENEEIELMTLGIFLTGYPGFFVYWFLILGVGSLASVVYTLFSKGRMPFYYLWIPLALSAIIIENWLIPKLGLADILGAFSLGDFVKDFFGF
;
A
#
# COMPACT_ATOMS: atom_id res chain seq x y z
N MET A 1 -2.80 -9.14 -13.49
CA MET A 1 -2.29 -8.82 -12.14
C MET A 1 -0.76 -8.91 -12.12
N PRO A 2 -0.06 -7.78 -11.92
CA PRO A 2 1.39 -7.69 -11.75
C PRO A 2 1.95 -8.61 -10.65
N ILE A 3 3.26 -8.93 -10.73
CA ILE A 3 3.93 -9.77 -9.71
C ILE A 3 3.99 -9.07 -8.34
N THR A 4 4.13 -7.74 -8.34
CA THR A 4 4.11 -6.90 -7.14
C THR A 4 2.81 -7.05 -6.37
N ASP A 5 1.69 -7.09 -7.08
CA ASP A 5 0.36 -7.14 -6.48
C ASP A 5 0.06 -8.54 -5.95
N LYS A 6 0.51 -9.59 -6.66
CA LYS A 6 0.46 -10.97 -6.14
C LYS A 6 1.24 -11.11 -4.85
N PHE A 7 2.45 -10.53 -4.80
CA PHE A 7 3.26 -10.50 -3.58
C PHE A 7 2.56 -9.71 -2.48
N ALA A 8 2.01 -8.52 -2.78
CA ALA A 8 1.24 -7.71 -1.84
C ALA A 8 0.06 -8.48 -1.24
N LEU A 9 -0.71 -9.20 -2.07
CA LEU A 9 -1.79 -10.08 -1.59
C LEU A 9 -1.28 -11.15 -0.63
N ILE A 10 -0.17 -11.83 -0.95
CA ILE A 10 0.44 -12.84 -0.07
C ILE A 10 0.81 -12.22 1.26
N VAL A 11 1.49 -11.07 1.26
CA VAL A 11 1.89 -10.37 2.49
C VAL A 11 0.66 -9.97 3.30
N LEU A 12 -0.39 -9.44 2.67
CA LEU A 12 -1.63 -9.05 3.35
C LEU A 12 -2.37 -10.26 3.92
N VAL A 13 -2.44 -11.38 3.21
CA VAL A 13 -3.06 -12.64 3.71
C VAL A 13 -2.26 -13.18 4.90
N VAL A 14 -0.93 -13.19 4.83
CA VAL A 14 -0.07 -13.59 5.95
C VAL A 14 -0.27 -12.66 7.15
N THR A 15 -0.36 -11.35 6.89
CA THR A 15 -0.60 -10.34 7.93
C THR A 15 -1.97 -10.54 8.59
N LEU A 16 -3.01 -10.81 7.81
CA LEU A 16 -4.35 -11.12 8.32
C LEU A 16 -4.34 -12.40 9.17
N GLY A 17 -3.64 -13.44 8.71
CA GLY A 17 -3.46 -14.68 9.48
C GLY A 17 -2.76 -14.43 10.81
N ALA A 18 -1.65 -13.67 10.80
CA ALA A 18 -0.93 -13.27 12.01
C ALA A 18 -1.82 -12.45 12.95
N GLN A 19 -2.65 -11.57 12.39
CA GLN A 19 -3.60 -10.73 13.12
C GLN A 19 -4.68 -11.55 13.86
N ILE A 20 -5.26 -12.54 13.18
CA ILE A 20 -6.25 -13.46 13.77
C ILE A 20 -5.62 -14.29 14.90
N LEU A 21 -4.41 -14.84 14.67
CA LEU A 21 -3.68 -15.61 15.66
C LEU A 21 -3.31 -14.78 16.90
N TYR A 22 -2.86 -13.54 16.69
CA TYR A 22 -2.52 -12.61 17.75
C TYR A 22 -3.70 -12.34 18.68
N ARG A 23 -4.87 -11.99 18.13
CA ARG A 23 -6.08 -11.74 18.96
C ARG A 23 -6.53 -12.99 19.71
N ARG A 24 -6.49 -14.17 19.08
CA ARG A 24 -6.82 -15.42 19.75
C ARG A 24 -5.90 -15.68 20.94
N SER A 25 -4.59 -15.42 20.78
CA SER A 25 -3.60 -15.56 21.84
C SER A 25 -3.88 -14.63 23.03
N LEU A 26 -4.29 -13.38 22.77
CA LEU A 26 -4.64 -12.41 23.82
C LEU A 26 -5.87 -12.82 24.65
N CYS A 27 -6.87 -13.46 24.04
CA CYS A 27 -8.08 -13.91 24.73
C CYS A 27 -7.87 -15.14 25.60
N VAL A 28 -7.01 -16.08 25.17
CA VAL A 28 -6.79 -17.36 25.87
C VAL A 28 -5.75 -17.24 27.00
N SER A 29 -4.84 -16.27 26.91
CA SER A 29 -3.74 -16.16 27.86
C SER A 29 -4.09 -15.33 29.09
N GLU A 30 -4.21 -15.98 30.25
CA GLU A 30 -4.39 -15.28 31.55
C GLU A 30 -3.13 -14.56 32.04
N GLY A 31 -1.94 -14.97 31.60
CA GLY A 31 -0.66 -14.38 32.06
C GLY A 31 -0.28 -13.09 31.33
N TRP A 32 0.02 -12.02 32.07
CA TRP A 32 0.48 -10.73 31.52
C TRP A 32 1.77 -10.85 30.68
N VAL A 33 2.70 -11.72 31.08
CA VAL A 33 3.96 -12.00 30.35
C VAL A 33 3.69 -12.52 28.93
N LYS A 34 2.73 -13.44 28.78
CA LYS A 34 2.35 -14.00 27.47
C LYS A 34 1.68 -12.96 26.58
N LYS A 35 0.88 -12.05 27.14
CA LYS A 35 0.27 -10.93 26.39
C LYS A 35 1.34 -9.96 25.87
N LEU A 36 2.30 -9.60 26.71
CA LEU A 36 3.45 -8.77 26.32
C LEU A 36 4.28 -9.45 25.22
N PHE A 37 4.57 -10.74 25.37
CA PHE A 37 5.33 -11.50 24.39
C PHE A 37 4.62 -11.58 23.04
N ALA A 38 3.32 -11.87 23.03
CA ALA A 38 2.52 -11.87 21.80
C ALA A 38 2.53 -10.50 21.12
N LYS A 39 2.42 -9.42 21.88
CA LYS A 39 2.44 -8.03 21.37
C LYS A 39 3.78 -7.71 20.73
N PHE A 40 4.86 -8.06 21.42
CA PHE A 40 6.22 -7.88 20.93
C PHE A 40 6.47 -8.66 19.63
N LEU A 41 6.06 -9.93 19.59
CA LEU A 41 6.22 -10.79 18.41
C LEU A 41 5.42 -10.23 17.22
N PHE A 42 4.17 -9.82 17.44
CA PHE A 42 3.33 -9.24 16.39
C PHE A 42 3.92 -7.96 15.79
N SER A 43 4.35 -7.01 16.63
CA SER A 43 5.01 -5.79 16.15
C SER A 43 6.31 -6.08 15.40
N THR A 44 7.09 -7.06 15.87
CA THR A 44 8.34 -7.48 15.20
C THR A 44 8.04 -8.06 13.82
N VAL A 45 7.02 -8.92 13.70
CA VAL A 45 6.59 -9.50 12.42
C VAL A 45 6.12 -8.42 11.46
N ILE A 46 5.29 -7.45 11.88
CA ILE A 46 4.84 -6.36 10.99
C ILE A 46 6.03 -5.54 10.49
N LYS A 47 6.95 -5.15 11.36
CA LYS A 47 8.15 -4.38 10.97
C LYS A 47 8.99 -5.15 9.97
N PHE A 48 9.18 -6.46 10.20
CA PHE A 48 9.87 -7.32 9.25
C PHE A 48 9.15 -7.37 7.91
N LEU A 49 7.83 -7.58 7.90
CA LEU A 49 7.02 -7.60 6.67
C LEU A 49 7.08 -6.27 5.92
N TRP A 50 7.11 -5.15 6.62
CA TRP A 50 7.23 -3.82 6.01
C TRP A 50 8.57 -3.65 5.30
N ILE A 51 9.69 -3.99 5.97
CA ILE A 51 11.03 -3.92 5.38
C ILE A 51 11.16 -4.92 4.23
N ALA A 52 10.73 -6.16 4.42
CA ALA A 52 10.75 -7.20 3.40
C ALA A 52 9.95 -6.78 2.16
N SER A 53 8.79 -6.16 2.36
CA SER A 53 7.97 -5.65 1.25
C SER A 53 8.66 -4.54 0.48
N PHE A 54 9.25 -3.58 1.19
CA PHE A 54 9.99 -2.48 0.58
C PHE A 54 11.18 -2.99 -0.25
N VAL A 55 11.98 -3.88 0.32
CA VAL A 55 13.14 -4.48 -0.36
C VAL A 55 12.69 -5.29 -1.58
N PHE A 56 11.68 -6.15 -1.43
CA PHE A 56 11.18 -7.00 -2.52
C PHE A 56 10.65 -6.17 -3.69
N ILE A 57 9.74 -5.23 -3.43
CA ILE A 57 9.14 -4.37 -4.46
C ILE A 57 10.23 -3.56 -5.18
N THR A 58 11.13 -2.92 -4.43
CA THR A 58 12.22 -2.13 -5.01
C THR A 58 13.15 -2.99 -5.88
N SER A 59 13.44 -4.23 -5.45
CA SER A 59 14.27 -5.17 -6.19
C SER A 59 13.62 -5.59 -7.51
N VAL A 60 12.33 -5.92 -7.48
CA VAL A 60 11.55 -6.28 -8.69
C VAL A 60 11.50 -5.12 -9.69
N LEU A 61 11.24 -3.90 -9.21
CA LEU A 61 11.17 -2.71 -10.09
C LEU A 61 12.53 -2.36 -10.69
N THR A 62 13.60 -2.53 -9.91
CA THR A 62 14.97 -2.33 -10.39
C THR A 62 15.31 -3.35 -11.48
N TYR A 63 14.94 -4.62 -11.27
CA TYR A 63 15.12 -5.68 -12.25
C TYR A 63 14.33 -5.41 -13.55
N TRP A 64 13.07 -4.98 -13.46
CA TRP A 64 12.30 -4.58 -14.63
C TRP A 64 12.88 -3.38 -15.37
N SER A 65 13.40 -2.39 -14.62
CA SER A 65 14.08 -1.23 -15.22
C SER A 65 15.34 -1.65 -15.97
N TRP A 66 16.08 -2.64 -15.43
CA TRP A 66 17.24 -3.23 -16.09
C TRP A 66 16.87 -3.97 -17.39
N LEU A 67 15.86 -4.84 -17.35
CA LEU A 67 15.39 -5.54 -18.55
C LEU A 67 14.93 -4.56 -19.64
N GLN A 68 14.22 -3.50 -19.25
CA GLN A 68 13.80 -2.46 -20.18
C GLN A 68 14.99 -1.73 -20.82
N TYR A 69 16.09 -1.56 -20.07
CA TYR A 69 17.33 -0.97 -20.57
C TYR A 69 18.02 -1.87 -21.59
N GLU A 70 18.12 -3.18 -21.32
CA GLU A 70 18.71 -4.14 -22.27
C GLU A 70 17.94 -4.18 -23.59
N VAL A 71 16.61 -4.24 -23.53
CA VAL A 71 15.75 -4.23 -24.73
C VAL A 71 15.91 -2.93 -25.52
N TRP A 72 16.04 -1.79 -24.83
CA TRP A 72 16.25 -0.48 -25.46
C TRP A 72 17.62 -0.37 -26.15
N GLN A 73 18.67 -0.96 -25.58
CA GLN A 73 20.01 -0.95 -26.18
C GLN A 73 20.10 -1.75 -27.48
N VAL A 74 19.44 -2.91 -27.51
CA VAL A 74 19.54 -3.88 -28.62
C VAL A 74 18.69 -3.48 -29.83
N ASN A 75 17.50 -2.90 -29.62
CA ASN A 75 16.56 -2.68 -30.71
C ASN A 75 16.65 -1.24 -31.28
N PRO A 76 17.09 -1.04 -32.54
CA PRO A 76 17.18 0.30 -33.15
C PRO A 76 15.85 1.03 -33.20
N ILE A 77 14.73 0.31 -33.38
CA ILE A 77 13.38 0.87 -33.45
C ILE A 77 12.96 1.44 -32.10
N MET A 78 13.32 0.78 -31.01
CA MET A 78 13.01 1.25 -29.65
C MET A 78 13.78 2.52 -29.26
N LYS A 79 14.91 2.80 -29.93
CA LYS A 79 15.63 4.07 -29.79
C LYS A 79 14.87 5.24 -30.43
N TYR A 80 14.04 4.97 -31.44
CA TYR A 80 13.15 5.97 -32.05
C TYR A 80 11.78 6.08 -31.36
N ALA A 81 11.37 5.07 -30.59
CA ALA A 81 10.12 5.07 -29.82
C ALA A 81 10.15 6.01 -28.59
N LEU A 82 11.35 6.39 -28.15
CA LEU A 82 11.56 7.49 -27.20
C LEU A 82 12.09 8.69 -28.01
N PRO A 83 11.67 9.94 -27.69
CA PRO A 83 12.00 11.11 -28.49
C PRO A 83 13.49 11.13 -28.87
N PRO A 84 13.81 11.16 -30.19
CA PRO A 84 15.02 10.55 -30.78
C PRO A 84 16.36 11.25 -30.51
N HIS A 85 16.42 12.17 -29.55
CA HIS A 85 17.60 12.99 -29.27
C HIS A 85 17.98 13.04 -27.79
N GLN A 86 17.30 12.29 -26.93
CA GLN A 86 17.51 12.41 -25.49
C GLN A 86 18.55 11.42 -24.96
N GLY A 87 19.51 11.91 -24.18
CA GLY A 87 20.57 11.11 -23.57
C GLY A 87 20.06 10.13 -22.50
N LEU A 88 20.98 9.35 -21.92
CA LEU A 88 20.70 8.37 -20.84
C LEU A 88 19.82 8.94 -19.71
N TYR A 89 19.93 10.24 -19.44
CA TYR A 89 19.11 10.96 -18.47
C TYR A 89 17.59 10.80 -18.69
N TYR A 90 17.11 10.91 -19.94
CA TYR A 90 15.68 10.78 -20.23
C TYR A 90 15.19 9.36 -19.99
N PHE A 91 16.00 8.35 -20.36
CA PHE A 91 15.68 6.96 -20.05
C PHE A 91 15.51 6.75 -18.54
N PHE A 92 16.44 7.26 -17.72
CA PHE A 92 16.33 7.16 -16.26
C PHE A 92 15.13 7.93 -15.70
N SER A 93 14.83 9.12 -16.24
CA SER A 93 13.63 9.88 -15.88
C SER A 93 12.36 9.09 -16.19
N TYR A 94 12.25 8.55 -17.40
CA TYR A 94 11.11 7.76 -17.84
C TYR A 94 10.94 6.47 -17.03
N MET A 95 12.02 5.73 -16.76
CA MET A 95 12.00 4.56 -15.87
C MET A 95 11.58 4.95 -14.45
N GLY A 96 12.14 6.07 -13.96
CA GLY A 96 11.83 6.66 -12.67
C GLY A 96 10.35 6.96 -12.53
N VAL A 97 9.75 7.66 -13.49
CA VAL A 97 8.33 8.03 -13.45
C VAL A 97 7.42 6.82 -13.67
N ARG A 98 7.74 5.95 -14.63
CA ARG A 98 6.86 4.84 -15.03
C ARG A 98 6.86 3.69 -14.04
N PHE A 99 8.04 3.27 -13.56
CA PHE A 99 8.17 2.09 -12.71
C PHE A 99 8.28 2.47 -11.23
N LEU A 100 9.21 3.37 -10.88
CA LEU A 100 9.48 3.70 -9.48
C LEU A 100 8.47 4.72 -8.93
N GLY A 101 7.99 5.64 -9.75
CA GLY A 101 7.13 6.76 -9.39
C GLY A 101 5.90 6.35 -8.59
N PRO A 102 5.07 5.40 -9.09
CA PRO A 102 3.89 4.93 -8.37
C PRO A 102 4.21 4.41 -6.96
N TRP A 103 5.29 3.65 -6.82
CA TRP A 103 5.69 3.05 -5.55
C TRP A 103 6.39 4.03 -4.60
N ILE A 104 7.16 4.97 -5.14
CA ILE A 104 7.71 6.10 -4.37
C ILE A 104 6.56 6.95 -3.82
N LEU A 105 5.55 7.24 -4.63
CA LEU A 105 4.39 8.02 -4.20
C LEU A 105 3.60 7.28 -3.11
N ALA A 106 3.33 5.98 -3.29
CA ALA A 106 2.69 5.16 -2.27
C ALA A 106 3.51 5.08 -0.97
N PHE A 107 4.84 4.97 -1.08
CA PHE A 107 5.75 4.96 0.07
C PHE A 107 5.74 6.30 0.82
N LEU A 108 5.82 7.42 0.10
CA LEU A 108 5.73 8.76 0.69
C LEU A 108 4.37 8.98 1.36
N ALA A 109 3.28 8.57 0.71
CA ALA A 109 1.94 8.63 1.28
C ALA A 109 1.84 7.79 2.57
N ALA A 110 2.37 6.56 2.56
CA ALA A 110 2.41 5.70 3.74
C ALA A 110 3.19 6.34 4.89
N LEU A 111 4.39 6.88 4.63
CA LEU A 111 5.20 7.58 5.64
C LEU A 111 4.50 8.83 6.19
N LEU A 112 3.90 9.63 5.31
CA LEU A 112 3.17 10.83 5.68
C LEU A 112 1.98 10.48 6.60
N VAL A 113 1.16 9.51 6.19
CA VAL A 113 0.00 9.06 6.98
C VAL A 113 0.46 8.46 8.31
N SER A 114 1.51 7.64 8.33
CA SER A 114 2.06 7.08 9.57
C SER A 114 2.49 8.17 10.57
N ARG A 115 3.21 9.20 10.08
CA ARG A 115 3.66 10.32 10.93
C ARG A 115 2.49 11.17 11.43
N LEU A 116 1.53 11.48 10.57
CA LEU A 116 0.33 12.24 10.94
C LEU A 116 -0.51 11.46 11.95
N ALA A 117 -0.74 10.17 11.73
CA ALA A 117 -1.49 9.32 12.63
C ALA A 117 -0.82 9.23 14.01
N LYS A 118 0.51 9.01 14.08
CA LYS A 118 1.25 9.00 15.36
C LYS A 118 1.18 10.35 16.08
N LYS A 119 1.35 11.45 15.35
CA LYS A 119 1.30 12.81 15.92
C LYS A 119 -0.08 13.14 16.47
N LEU A 120 -1.14 12.80 15.74
CA LEU A 120 -2.52 12.98 16.18
C LEU A 120 -2.83 12.06 17.36
N ASN A 121 -2.48 10.77 17.29
CA ASN A 121 -2.76 9.83 18.36
C ASN A 121 -2.12 10.26 19.69
N LYS A 122 -0.84 10.68 19.65
CA LYS A 122 -0.13 11.19 20.82
C LYS A 122 -0.75 12.48 21.37
N ARG A 123 -1.26 13.36 20.50
CA ARG A 123 -1.95 14.60 20.91
C ARG A 123 -3.25 14.32 21.68
N PHE A 124 -3.86 13.18 21.44
CA PHE A 124 -5.13 12.78 22.06
C PHE A 124 -4.97 11.56 22.98
N GLU A 125 -3.80 11.42 23.62
CA GLU A 125 -3.54 10.38 24.65
C GLU A 125 -3.83 8.96 24.18
N ASP A 126 -3.49 8.64 22.92
CA ASP A 126 -3.67 7.33 22.29
C ASP A 126 -5.13 6.84 22.26
N ARG A 127 -6.10 7.77 22.30
CA ARG A 127 -7.54 7.43 22.25
C ARG A 127 -8.01 6.99 20.86
N PHE A 128 -7.32 7.37 19.79
CA PHE A 128 -7.80 7.17 18.41
C PHE A 128 -7.40 5.83 17.82
N PHE A 129 -6.13 5.46 17.94
CA PHE A 129 -5.55 4.26 17.33
C PHE A 129 -4.63 3.53 18.29
N GLU A 130 -4.59 2.21 18.19
CA GLU A 130 -3.48 1.45 18.76
C GLU A 130 -2.24 1.61 17.87
N ASN A 131 -1.04 1.51 18.45
CA ASN A 131 0.21 1.70 17.70
C ASN A 131 0.32 0.69 16.53
N GLU A 132 -0.20 -0.51 16.73
CA GLU A 132 -0.27 -1.59 15.76
C GLU A 132 -1.24 -1.27 14.61
N GLU A 133 -2.36 -0.59 14.88
CA GLU A 133 -3.31 -0.15 13.84
C GLU A 133 -2.64 0.82 12.87
N ILE A 134 -1.79 1.72 13.38
CA ILE A 134 -1.04 2.67 12.54
C ILE A 134 -0.05 1.91 11.64
N GLU A 135 0.64 0.90 12.15
CA GLU A 135 1.56 0.08 11.35
C GLU A 135 0.81 -0.72 10.27
N LEU A 136 -0.34 -1.31 10.59
CA LEU A 136 -1.19 -2.03 9.63
C LEU A 136 -1.74 -1.12 8.53
N MET A 137 -2.24 0.07 8.90
CA MET A 137 -2.69 1.08 7.94
C MET A 137 -1.55 1.50 7.01
N THR A 138 -0.37 1.77 7.57
CA THR A 138 0.82 2.19 6.81
C THR A 138 1.23 1.10 5.81
N LEU A 139 1.19 -0.17 6.24
CA LEU A 139 1.46 -1.32 5.39
C LEU A 139 0.42 -1.45 4.27
N GLY A 140 -0.87 -1.28 4.58
CA GLY A 140 -1.96 -1.30 3.61
C GLY A 140 -1.82 -0.24 2.52
N ILE A 141 -1.51 1.01 2.89
CA ILE A 141 -1.27 2.10 1.93
C ILE A 141 -0.09 1.77 1.00
N PHE A 142 1.01 1.27 1.57
CA PHE A 142 2.19 0.98 0.76
C PHE A 142 1.95 -0.20 -0.20
N LEU A 143 1.35 -1.29 0.28
CA LEU A 143 1.13 -2.51 -0.51
C LEU A 143 0.04 -2.38 -1.57
N THR A 144 -0.91 -1.47 -1.38
CA THR A 144 -1.92 -1.17 -2.41
C THR A 144 -1.35 -0.37 -3.58
N GLY A 145 -0.18 0.26 -3.42
CA GLY A 145 0.49 0.99 -4.50
C GLY A 145 -0.30 2.20 -5.00
N TYR A 146 0.19 2.87 -6.04
CA TYR A 146 -0.54 3.93 -6.73
C TYR A 146 -1.08 3.40 -8.06
N PRO A 147 -2.35 3.70 -8.44
CA PRO A 147 -3.32 4.53 -7.74
C PRO A 147 -4.15 3.78 -6.66
N GLY A 148 -3.93 2.48 -6.47
CA GLY A 148 -4.69 1.61 -5.56
C GLY A 148 -4.90 2.13 -4.13
N PHE A 149 -3.96 2.89 -3.57
CA PHE A 149 -4.10 3.45 -2.22
C PHE A 149 -5.24 4.48 -2.12
N PHE A 150 -5.66 5.11 -3.23
CA PHE A 150 -6.84 5.97 -3.23
C PHE A 150 -8.12 5.15 -3.04
N VAL A 151 -8.23 4.04 -3.77
CA VAL A 151 -9.34 3.08 -3.60
C VAL A 151 -9.37 2.60 -2.16
N TYR A 152 -8.20 2.26 -1.60
CA TYR A 152 -8.08 1.89 -0.20
C TYR A 152 -8.58 2.97 0.76
N TRP A 153 -8.18 4.23 0.53
CA TRP A 153 -8.65 5.36 1.32
C TRP A 153 -10.17 5.54 1.26
N PHE A 154 -10.76 5.48 0.07
CA PHE A 154 -12.21 5.56 -0.10
C PHE A 154 -12.93 4.41 0.61
N LEU A 155 -12.39 3.20 0.55
CA LEU A 155 -12.94 2.05 1.27
C LEU A 155 -12.89 2.24 2.78
N ILE A 156 -11.79 2.76 3.33
CA ILE A 156 -11.67 3.05 4.76
C ILE A 156 -12.66 4.13 5.20
N LEU A 157 -12.77 5.22 4.45
CA LEU A 157 -13.70 6.29 4.79
C LEU A 157 -15.15 5.81 4.67
N GLY A 158 -15.49 5.08 3.61
CA GLY A 158 -16.84 4.55 3.40
C GLY A 158 -17.20 3.41 4.35
N VAL A 159 -16.50 2.27 4.24
CA VAL A 159 -16.77 1.08 5.05
C VAL A 159 -16.47 1.33 6.52
N GLY A 160 -15.38 2.04 6.84
CA GLY A 160 -15.03 2.35 8.22
C GLY A 160 -16.03 3.27 8.90
N SER A 161 -16.53 4.32 8.22
CA SER A 161 -17.57 5.18 8.79
C SER A 161 -18.88 4.42 9.00
N LEU A 162 -19.34 3.63 8.01
CA LEU A 162 -20.53 2.81 8.14
C LEU A 162 -20.40 1.80 9.28
N ALA A 163 -19.27 1.11 9.37
CA ALA A 163 -19.00 0.16 10.43
C ALA A 163 -18.99 0.84 11.81
N SER A 164 -18.43 2.04 11.92
CA SER A 164 -18.46 2.82 13.17
C SER A 164 -19.88 3.22 13.56
N VAL A 165 -20.70 3.71 12.61
CA VAL A 165 -22.10 4.08 12.88
C VAL A 165 -22.88 2.87 13.37
N VAL A 166 -22.79 1.75 12.66
CA VAL A 166 -23.45 0.49 13.05
C VAL A 166 -22.96 0.05 14.43
N TYR A 167 -21.66 0.09 14.70
CA TYR A 167 -21.12 -0.32 15.99
C TYR A 167 -21.59 0.57 17.15
N THR A 168 -21.68 1.89 16.95
CA THR A 168 -22.18 2.82 17.96
C THR A 168 -23.69 2.64 18.23
N LEU A 169 -24.47 2.16 17.26
CA LEU A 169 -25.88 1.84 17.48
C LEU A 169 -26.06 0.60 18.38
N PHE A 170 -25.16 -0.39 18.29
CA PHE A 170 -25.27 -1.64 19.04
C PHE A 170 -24.38 -1.71 20.29
N SER A 171 -23.44 -0.77 20.45
CA SER A 171 -22.46 -0.79 21.53
C SER A 171 -22.13 0.63 22.01
N LYS A 172 -21.86 0.77 23.32
CA LYS A 172 -21.44 2.05 23.92
C LYS A 172 -19.94 2.33 23.77
N GLY A 173 -19.19 1.48 23.07
CA GLY A 173 -17.72 1.55 22.96
C GLY A 173 -17.21 2.08 21.61
N ARG A 174 -15.88 2.30 21.54
CA ARG A 174 -15.16 2.58 20.29
C ARG A 174 -15.03 1.30 19.46
N MET A 175 -15.32 1.38 18.16
CA MET A 175 -15.03 0.26 17.26
C MET A 175 -13.51 0.19 17.00
N PRO A 176 -12.84 -0.94 17.29
CA PRO A 176 -11.46 -1.12 16.88
C PRO A 176 -11.41 -1.35 15.36
N PHE A 177 -10.70 -0.47 14.63
CA PHE A 177 -10.52 -0.59 13.19
C PHE A 177 -9.50 -1.67 12.80
N TYR A 178 -8.85 -2.27 13.80
CA TYR A 178 -7.89 -3.35 13.68
C TYR A 178 -8.23 -4.32 12.53
N TYR A 179 -9.42 -4.91 12.53
CA TYR A 179 -9.83 -5.91 11.53
C TYR A 179 -10.23 -5.38 10.16
N LEU A 180 -10.33 -4.07 10.00
CA LEU A 180 -10.74 -3.46 8.74
C LEU A 180 -9.53 -3.10 7.87
N TRP A 181 -8.39 -2.73 8.46
CA TRP A 181 -7.23 -2.25 7.71
C TRP A 181 -6.74 -3.22 6.63
N ILE A 182 -6.54 -4.50 6.98
CA ILE A 182 -5.97 -5.48 6.05
C ILE A 182 -7.00 -6.02 5.05
N PRO A 183 -8.24 -6.39 5.46
CA PRO A 183 -9.27 -6.79 4.50
C PRO A 183 -9.61 -5.70 3.49
N LEU A 184 -9.67 -4.43 3.90
CA LEU A 184 -9.92 -3.34 2.96
C LEU A 184 -8.74 -3.13 1.99
N ALA A 185 -7.50 -3.38 2.42
CA ALA A 185 -6.35 -3.33 1.51
C ALA A 185 -6.40 -4.47 0.49
N LEU A 186 -6.78 -5.68 0.91
CA LEU A 186 -7.04 -6.80 0.00
C LEU A 186 -8.14 -6.46 -1.00
N SER A 187 -9.26 -5.90 -0.52
CA SER A 187 -10.37 -5.47 -1.37
C SER A 187 -9.94 -4.38 -2.37
N ALA A 188 -9.12 -3.42 -1.95
CA ALA A 188 -8.61 -2.37 -2.84
C ALA A 188 -7.81 -2.96 -4.01
N ILE A 189 -6.88 -3.87 -3.73
CA ILE A 189 -6.06 -4.54 -4.77
C ILE A 189 -6.96 -5.36 -5.72
N ILE A 190 -7.94 -6.07 -5.19
CA ILE A 190 -8.88 -6.86 -6.01
C ILE A 190 -9.73 -5.95 -6.88
N ILE A 191 -10.28 -4.87 -6.34
CA ILE A 191 -11.10 -3.90 -7.07
C ILE A 191 -10.29 -3.27 -8.20
N GLU A 192 -9.07 -2.80 -7.90
CA GLU A 192 -8.17 -2.18 -8.88
C GLU A 192 -7.81 -3.15 -10.02
N ASN A 193 -7.44 -4.39 -9.70
CA ASN A 193 -6.96 -5.34 -10.70
C ASN A 193 -8.07 -6.05 -11.48
N TRP A 194 -9.28 -6.18 -10.92
CA TRP A 194 -10.35 -7.00 -11.50
C TRP A 194 -11.62 -6.23 -11.80
N LEU A 195 -12.07 -5.37 -10.89
CA LEU A 195 -13.39 -4.74 -11.01
C LEU A 195 -13.32 -3.53 -11.95
N ILE A 196 -12.36 -2.63 -11.75
CA ILE A 196 -12.22 -1.40 -12.53
C ILE A 196 -11.98 -1.68 -14.02
N PRO A 197 -11.07 -2.60 -14.41
CA PRO A 197 -10.86 -2.92 -15.82
C PRO A 197 -12.10 -3.53 -16.48
N LYS A 198 -12.86 -4.37 -15.77
CA LYS A 198 -14.08 -5.00 -16.30
C LYS A 198 -15.22 -4.02 -16.50
N LEU A 199 -15.30 -2.98 -15.68
CA LEU A 199 -16.32 -1.93 -15.79
C LEU A 199 -15.99 -0.89 -16.86
N GLY A 200 -14.82 -0.99 -17.54
CA GLY A 200 -14.37 0.02 -18.49
C GLY A 200 -14.01 1.36 -17.83
N LEU A 201 -13.82 1.38 -16.50
CA LEU A 201 -13.48 2.58 -15.73
C LEU A 201 -11.96 2.79 -15.63
N ALA A 202 -11.18 2.01 -16.40
CA ALA A 202 -9.73 2.11 -16.43
C ALA A 202 -9.26 3.50 -16.84
N ASP A 203 -10.00 4.19 -17.72
CA ASP A 203 -9.65 5.54 -18.19
C ASP A 203 -9.79 6.60 -17.08
N ILE A 204 -10.68 6.39 -16.11
CA ILE A 204 -10.88 7.32 -14.99
C ILE A 204 -9.69 7.25 -14.03
N LEU A 205 -9.18 6.05 -13.74
CA LEU A 205 -7.93 5.91 -12.99
C LEU A 205 -6.69 6.19 -13.85
N GLY A 206 -6.80 5.97 -15.17
CA GLY A 206 -5.82 6.36 -16.18
C GLY A 206 -5.65 7.88 -16.25
N ALA A 207 -6.69 8.68 -16.00
CA ALA A 207 -6.55 10.12 -15.81
C ALA A 207 -5.73 10.49 -14.56
N PHE A 208 -5.64 9.59 -13.58
CA PHE A 208 -4.69 9.67 -12.47
C PHE A 208 -3.35 8.99 -12.80
N SER A 209 -3.09 8.53 -14.02
CA SER A 209 -1.78 8.01 -14.42
C SER A 209 -0.72 9.08 -14.19
N LEU A 210 0.35 8.70 -13.48
CA LEU A 210 1.54 9.55 -13.33
C LEU A 210 2.12 9.96 -14.69
N GLY A 211 1.91 9.17 -15.75
CA GLY A 211 2.34 9.50 -17.11
C GLY A 211 1.61 10.72 -17.69
N ASP A 212 0.29 10.81 -17.51
CA ASP A 212 -0.50 11.94 -18.02
C ASP A 212 -0.31 13.18 -17.14
N PHE A 213 -0.24 13.00 -15.81
CA PHE A 213 0.14 14.08 -14.89
C PHE A 213 1.53 14.65 -15.20
N VAL A 214 2.52 13.81 -15.49
CA VAL A 214 3.88 14.28 -15.83
C VAL A 214 3.92 14.94 -17.21
N LYS A 215 3.17 14.44 -18.20
CA LYS A 215 3.03 15.11 -19.50
C LYS A 215 2.41 16.49 -19.36
N ASP A 216 1.33 16.59 -18.60
CA ASP A 216 0.62 17.86 -18.36
C ASP A 216 1.45 18.85 -17.52
N PHE A 217 2.21 18.36 -16.54
CA PHE A 217 2.99 19.21 -15.64
C PHE A 217 4.36 19.63 -16.20
N PHE A 218 4.99 18.77 -17.01
CA PHE A 218 6.30 19.06 -17.62
C PHE A 218 6.23 19.44 -19.11
N GLY A 219 5.04 19.45 -19.72
CA GLY A 219 4.81 19.96 -21.07
C GLY A 219 5.40 19.08 -22.18
N PHE A 220 5.28 17.76 -22.05
CA PHE A 220 5.74 16.77 -23.04
C PHE A 220 4.58 16.06 -23.76
#